data_AF-A0A8B8WSW9-F1
#
_entry.id   AF-A0A8B8WSW9-F1
#
_cell.length_a   1.000
_cell.length_b   1.000
_cell.length_c   1.000
_cell.angle_alpha   90.00
_cell.angle_beta   90.00
_cell.angle_gamma   90.00
#
_symmetry.space_group_name_H-M   'P 1'
#
loop_
_entity.id
_entity.type
_entity.pdbx_description
1 polymer ?
#
loop_
_entity_poly.entity_id
_entity_poly.type
_entity_poly.pdbx_seq_one_letter_code
_entity_poly.pdbx_strand_id
1 'polypeptide(L)'
;MAAAAVSSAKRSLRAELKRRLRALSAEERLRQSRLLAQKVFTHSQYQKSKRISIFLSMQDEIETEEIIKDIFQQGKTCFIPRYQFQSNHMDMVKLASPEEISSLPKTSWNIHQPSEVEVREEALSTEAGLWMRVRCCVGWSEQGDLISSSCRVLGLTNTATVWGGARATTMPT
;
A
#
# COMPACT_ATOMS: atom_id res chain seq x y z
N MET A 1 15.20 19.73 -20.51
CA MET A 1 15.48 20.31 -19.16
C MET A 1 14.32 20.14 -18.17
N ALA A 2 13.06 20.36 -18.54
CA ALA A 2 11.91 20.23 -17.63
C ALA A 2 11.79 18.86 -16.93
N ALA A 3 11.94 17.74 -17.65
CA ALA A 3 11.84 16.39 -17.07
C ALA A 3 12.92 16.11 -16.00
N ALA A 4 14.13 16.65 -16.20
CA ALA A 4 15.22 16.51 -15.23
C ALA A 4 14.96 17.35 -13.97
N ALA A 5 14.45 18.57 -14.14
CA ALA A 5 14.06 19.44 -13.01
C ALA A 5 12.93 18.80 -12.18
N VAL A 6 11.90 18.25 -12.83
CA VAL A 6 10.80 17.52 -12.16
C VAL A 6 11.33 16.29 -11.41
N SER A 7 12.23 15.53 -12.03
CA SER A 7 12.83 14.35 -11.41
C SER A 7 13.68 14.70 -10.18
N SER A 8 14.41 15.82 -10.24
CA SER A 8 15.20 16.35 -9.13
C SER A 8 14.29 16.83 -7.99
N ALA A 9 13.26 17.63 -8.28
CA ALA A 9 12.30 18.10 -7.29
C ALA A 9 11.59 16.94 -6.57
N LYS A 10 11.12 15.93 -7.32
CA LYS A 10 10.54 14.70 -6.74
C LYS A 10 11.55 13.94 -5.87
N ARG A 11 12.84 13.95 -6.21
CA ARG A 11 13.89 13.30 -5.41
C ARG A 11 14.09 14.03 -4.08
N SER A 12 14.22 15.35 -4.11
CA SER A 12 14.38 16.17 -2.90
C SER A 12 13.18 16.02 -1.97
N LEU A 13 11.96 16.10 -2.51
CA LEU A 13 10.74 15.92 -1.73
C LEU A 13 10.65 14.53 -1.10
N ARG A 14 10.98 13.46 -1.83
CA ARG A 14 11.04 12.10 -1.25
C ARG A 14 12.05 12.00 -0.11
N ALA A 15 13.22 12.60 -0.25
CA ALA A 15 14.25 12.57 0.78
C ALA A 15 13.77 13.27 2.06
N GLU A 16 13.12 14.42 1.91
CA GLU A 16 12.53 15.16 3.01
C GLU A 16 11.41 14.36 3.70
N LEU A 17 10.46 13.83 2.93
CA LEU A 17 9.33 13.06 3.47
C LEU A 17 9.83 11.80 4.19
N LYS A 18 10.77 11.06 3.61
CA LYS A 18 11.40 9.90 4.28
C LYS A 18 12.08 10.29 5.59
N ARG A 19 12.75 11.45 5.65
CA ARG A 19 13.36 11.95 6.90
C ARG A 19 12.29 12.22 7.95
N ARG A 20 11.16 12.83 7.59
CA ARG A 20 10.04 13.07 8.51
C ARG A 20 9.41 11.75 9.00
N LEU A 21 9.17 10.79 8.09
CA LEU A 21 8.61 9.48 8.42
C LEU A 21 9.49 8.67 9.39
N ARG A 22 10.81 8.74 9.21
CA ARG A 22 11.78 8.10 10.12
C ARG A 22 11.87 8.78 11.49
N ALA A 23 11.53 10.06 11.57
CA ALA A 23 11.51 10.80 12.84
C ALA A 23 10.25 10.52 13.67
N LEU A 24 9.21 9.90 13.08
CA LEU A 24 8.02 9.49 13.82
C LEU A 24 8.34 8.30 14.73
N SER A 25 7.86 8.36 15.97
CA SER A 25 7.94 7.23 16.89
C SER A 25 7.08 6.06 16.40
N ALA A 26 7.44 4.84 16.82
CA ALA A 26 6.66 3.65 16.53
C ALA A 26 5.23 3.77 17.10
N GLU A 27 5.08 4.37 18.29
CA GLU A 27 3.78 4.59 18.93
C GLU A 27 2.88 5.51 18.10
N GLU A 28 3.41 6.62 17.59
CA GLU A 28 2.63 7.56 16.77
C GLU A 28 2.25 6.93 15.43
N ARG A 29 3.16 6.16 14.83
CA ARG A 29 2.89 5.38 13.62
C ARG A 29 1.75 4.38 13.83
N LEU A 30 1.78 3.63 14.93
CA LEU A 30 0.73 2.69 15.30
C LEU A 30 -0.60 3.41 15.55
N ARG A 31 -0.58 4.53 16.27
CA ARG A 31 -1.77 5.36 16.53
C ARG A 31 -2.42 5.84 15.23
N GLN A 32 -1.63 6.38 14.30
CA GLN A 32 -2.11 6.82 13.00
C GLN A 32 -2.62 5.67 12.13
N SER A 33 -1.96 4.51 12.19
CA SER A 33 -2.35 3.30 11.46
C SER A 33 -3.74 2.82 11.88
N ARG A 34 -4.02 2.78 13.19
CA ARG A 34 -5.35 2.42 13.73
C ARG A 34 -6.45 3.39 13.30
N LEU A 35 -6.17 4.71 13.36
CA LEU A 35 -7.13 5.72 12.90
C LEU A 35 -7.42 5.59 11.40
N LEU A 36 -6.40 5.24 10.60
CA LEU A 36 -6.55 5.01 9.19
C LEU A 36 -7.33 3.72 8.89
N ALA A 37 -7.09 2.64 9.64
CA ALA A 37 -7.86 1.40 9.54
C ALA A 37 -9.35 1.66 9.78
N GLN A 38 -9.70 2.39 10.84
CA GLN A 38 -11.10 2.79 11.10
C GLN A 38 -11.72 3.58 9.93
N LYS A 39 -10.96 4.49 9.32
CA LYS A 39 -11.42 5.23 8.13
C LYS A 39 -11.62 4.32 6.92
N VAL A 40 -10.75 3.33 6.74
CA VAL A 40 -10.89 2.33 5.68
C VAL A 40 -12.17 1.51 5.89
N PHE A 41 -12.44 1.05 7.11
CA PHE A 41 -13.62 0.24 7.42
C PHE A 41 -14.94 0.98 7.20
N THR A 42 -14.97 2.29 7.46
CA THR A 42 -16.14 3.14 7.21
C THR A 42 -16.27 3.60 5.76
N HIS A 43 -15.26 3.38 4.92
CA HIS A 43 -15.27 3.85 3.54
C HIS A 43 -16.23 3.02 2.68
N SER A 44 -17.17 3.69 2.00
CA SER A 44 -18.22 3.02 1.20
C SER A 44 -17.67 2.06 0.14
N GLN A 45 -16.53 2.39 -0.45
CA GLN A 45 -15.88 1.55 -1.45
C GLN A 45 -15.22 0.31 -0.84
N TYR A 46 -14.69 0.42 0.38
CA TYR A 46 -14.14 -0.74 1.09
C TYR A 46 -15.26 -1.73 1.41
N GLN A 47 -16.38 -1.22 1.92
CA GLN A 47 -17.56 -2.02 2.27
C GLN A 47 -18.13 -2.75 1.04
N LYS A 48 -18.27 -2.06 -0.09
CA LYS A 48 -18.81 -2.62 -1.34
C LYS A 48 -17.83 -3.57 -2.06
N SER A 49 -16.53 -3.40 -1.87
CA SER A 49 -15.53 -4.19 -2.58
C SER A 49 -15.44 -5.62 -2.05
N LYS A 50 -15.39 -6.59 -2.97
CA LYS A 50 -15.21 -8.00 -2.64
C LYS A 50 -13.75 -8.45 -2.79
N ARG A 51 -13.00 -7.75 -3.65
CA ARG A 51 -11.61 -8.04 -3.99
C ARG A 51 -10.76 -6.84 -3.60
N ILE A 52 -9.82 -7.03 -2.69
CA ILE A 52 -9.00 -5.94 -2.16
C ILE A 52 -7.53 -6.28 -2.33
N SER A 53 -6.81 -5.37 -2.96
CA SER A 53 -5.36 -5.43 -3.09
C SER A 53 -4.74 -4.48 -2.05
N ILE A 54 -3.81 -5.01 -1.25
CA ILE A 54 -3.16 -4.29 -0.16
C ILE A 54 -1.67 -4.65 -0.10
N PHE A 55 -0.84 -3.69 0.28
CA PHE A 55 0.59 -3.91 0.49
C PHE A 55 0.87 -4.40 1.91
N LEU A 56 1.97 -5.12 2.08
CA LEU A 56 2.48 -5.47 3.40
C LEU A 56 3.40 -4.35 3.89
N SER A 57 3.09 -3.83 5.08
CA SER A 57 3.74 -2.65 5.63
C SER A 57 5.23 -2.88 5.90
N MET A 58 6.07 -1.94 5.43
CA MET A 58 7.46 -1.82 5.87
C MET A 58 7.57 -1.05 7.20
N GLN A 59 8.75 -1.08 7.82
CA GLN A 59 9.00 -0.34 9.07
C GLN A 59 8.66 1.15 8.97
N ASP A 60 8.93 1.82 7.85
CA ASP A 60 8.70 3.26 7.67
C ASP A 60 7.28 3.62 7.17
N GLU A 61 6.35 2.66 7.14
CA GLU A 61 5.02 2.80 6.57
C GLU A 61 3.92 2.61 7.61
N ILE A 62 2.67 2.95 7.25
CA ILE A 62 1.50 2.62 8.07
C ILE A 62 1.36 1.10 8.17
N GLU A 63 0.94 0.61 9.34
CA GLU A 63 0.67 -0.81 9.55
C GLU A 63 -0.65 -1.19 8.88
N THR A 64 -0.60 -2.25 8.06
CA THR A 64 -1.76 -2.75 7.31
C THR A 64 -2.35 -4.04 7.88
N GLU A 65 -1.76 -4.59 8.94
CA GLU A 65 -2.13 -5.88 9.53
C GLU A 65 -3.60 -5.92 9.99
N GLU A 66 -4.06 -4.85 10.66
CA GLU A 66 -5.45 -4.73 11.12
C GLU A 66 -6.43 -4.75 9.95
N ILE A 67 -6.08 -4.08 8.85
CA ILE A 67 -6.90 -4.06 7.63
C ILE A 67 -6.94 -5.44 6.99
N ILE A 68 -5.80 -6.14 6.91
CA ILE A 68 -5.74 -7.50 6.36
C ILE A 68 -6.63 -8.44 7.16
N LYS A 69 -6.56 -8.40 8.50
CA LYS A 69 -7.41 -9.22 9.36
C LYS A 69 -8.90 -8.96 9.10
N ASP A 70 -9.31 -7.69 9.01
CA ASP A 70 -10.70 -7.34 8.72
C ASP A 70 -11.15 -7.79 7.32
N ILE A 71 -10.29 -7.68 6.28
CA ILE A 71 -10.59 -8.20 4.93
C ILE A 71 -11.01 -9.68 4.99
N PHE A 72 -10.24 -10.51 5.71
CA PHE A 72 -10.56 -11.92 5.86
C PHE A 72 -11.78 -12.17 6.75
N GLN A 73 -11.94 -11.41 7.85
CA GLN A 73 -13.13 -11.52 8.71
C GLN A 73 -14.42 -11.21 7.97
N GLN A 74 -14.39 -10.26 7.01
CA GLN A 74 -15.53 -9.93 6.16
C GLN A 74 -15.71 -10.87 4.96
N GLY A 75 -14.91 -11.93 4.84
CA GLY A 75 -14.97 -12.88 3.73
C GLY A 75 -14.59 -12.29 2.37
N LYS A 76 -13.82 -11.19 2.37
CA LYS A 76 -13.31 -10.56 1.15
C LYS A 76 -12.04 -11.26 0.69
N THR A 77 -11.74 -11.16 -0.61
CA THR A 77 -10.51 -11.72 -1.17
C THR A 77 -9.37 -10.71 -1.05
N CYS A 78 -8.27 -11.13 -0.42
CA CYS A 78 -7.07 -10.32 -0.23
C CYS A 78 -6.00 -10.64 -1.29
N PHE A 79 -5.42 -9.61 -1.90
CA PHE A 79 -4.30 -9.73 -2.83
C PHE A 79 -3.11 -8.91 -2.35
N ILE A 80 -1.92 -9.50 -2.37
CA ILE A 80 -0.66 -8.86 -1.99
C ILE A 80 0.29 -8.74 -3.19
N PRO A 81 1.19 -7.75 -3.21
CA PRO A 81 2.16 -7.61 -4.30
C PRO A 81 3.21 -8.72 -4.25
N ARG A 82 3.51 -9.32 -5.40
CA ARG A 82 4.65 -10.20 -5.64
C ARG A 82 5.56 -9.54 -6.66
N TYR A 83 6.79 -9.21 -6.25
CA TYR A 83 7.77 -8.59 -7.12
C TYR A 83 8.59 -9.64 -7.87
N GLN A 84 8.74 -9.45 -9.18
CA GLN A 84 9.67 -10.18 -10.02
C GLN A 84 10.94 -9.31 -10.19
N PHE A 85 12.04 -9.71 -9.55
CA PHE A 85 13.25 -8.89 -9.49
C PHE A 85 13.93 -8.71 -10.85
N GLN A 86 13.79 -9.68 -11.74
CA GLN A 86 14.47 -9.68 -13.05
C GLN A 86 13.78 -8.77 -14.06
N SER A 87 12.45 -8.65 -14.00
CA SER A 87 11.63 -7.96 -15.00
C SER A 87 11.10 -6.60 -14.54
N ASN A 88 11.37 -6.19 -13.29
CA ASN A 88 10.69 -5.09 -12.62
C ASN A 88 9.15 -5.21 -12.73
N HIS A 89 8.62 -6.43 -12.80
CA HIS A 89 7.19 -6.67 -12.85
C HIS A 89 6.63 -6.88 -11.44
N MET A 90 5.36 -6.54 -11.24
CA MET A 90 4.67 -6.73 -9.96
C MET A 90 3.27 -7.26 -10.21
N ASP A 91 3.03 -8.47 -9.73
CA ASP A 91 1.72 -9.11 -9.77
C ASP A 91 1.00 -8.94 -8.44
N MET A 92 -0.32 -8.93 -8.48
CA MET A 92 -1.14 -8.97 -7.27
C MET A 92 -1.65 -10.40 -7.10
N VAL A 93 -1.12 -11.13 -6.13
CA VAL A 93 -1.41 -12.55 -5.91
C VAL A 93 -2.29 -12.75 -4.69
N LYS A 94 -3.20 -13.72 -4.78
CA LYS A 94 -4.14 -14.04 -3.70
C LYS A 94 -3.43 -14.59 -2.47
N LEU A 95 -3.80 -14.03 -1.33
CA LEU A 95 -3.42 -14.52 -0.01
C LEU A 95 -4.53 -15.44 0.51
N ALA A 96 -4.15 -16.59 1.09
CA ALA A 96 -5.10 -17.60 1.58
C ALA A 96 -5.57 -17.29 3.01
N SER A 97 -4.68 -16.78 3.87
CA SER A 97 -5.04 -16.34 5.22
C SER A 97 -4.08 -15.26 5.75
N PRO A 98 -4.45 -14.50 6.80
CA PRO A 98 -3.53 -13.56 7.45
C PRO A 98 -2.27 -14.24 8.03
N GLU A 99 -2.43 -15.44 8.59
CA GLU A 99 -1.36 -16.18 9.27
C GLU A 99 -0.29 -16.66 8.28
N GLU A 100 -0.70 -16.95 7.05
CA GLU A 100 0.18 -17.33 5.95
C GLU A 100 1.30 -16.31 5.74
N ILE A 101 1.02 -15.01 5.91
CA ILE A 101 2.01 -13.93 5.71
C ILE A 101 3.30 -14.21 6.47
N SER A 102 3.19 -14.67 7.72
CA SER A 102 4.36 -14.94 8.58
C SER A 102 5.22 -16.11 8.09
N SER A 103 4.63 -17.02 7.32
CA SER A 103 5.29 -18.20 6.76
C SER A 103 5.93 -17.95 5.39
N LEU A 104 5.53 -16.88 4.69
CA LEU A 104 6.06 -16.56 3.37
C LEU A 104 7.55 -16.18 3.44
N PRO A 105 8.36 -16.52 2.42
CA PRO A 105 9.74 -16.08 2.37
C PRO A 105 9.83 -14.56 2.27
N LYS A 106 10.92 -14.02 2.83
CA LYS A 106 11.18 -12.59 2.79
C LYS A 106 12.07 -12.22 1.62
N THR A 107 11.76 -11.10 1.00
CA THR A 107 12.59 -10.44 -0.01
C THR A 107 13.83 -9.78 0.61
N SER A 108 14.73 -9.30 -0.25
CA SER A 108 15.84 -8.42 0.15
C SER A 108 15.41 -7.12 0.83
N TRP A 109 14.13 -6.73 0.70
CA TRP A 109 13.52 -5.59 1.40
C TRP A 109 12.80 -5.99 2.70
N ASN A 110 12.99 -7.23 3.18
CA ASN A 110 12.35 -7.76 4.39
C ASN A 110 10.80 -7.77 4.31
N ILE A 111 10.22 -7.74 3.11
CA ILE A 111 8.79 -7.95 2.87
C ILE A 111 8.52 -9.42 2.55
N HIS A 112 7.49 -9.98 3.17
CA HIS A 112 6.95 -11.31 2.87
C HIS A 112 6.28 -11.35 1.49
N GLN A 113 6.67 -12.28 0.62
CA GLN A 113 5.95 -12.53 -0.63
C GLN A 113 5.99 -14.01 -0.98
N PRO A 114 4.99 -14.55 -1.72
CA PRO A 114 5.06 -15.91 -2.23
C PRO A 114 6.25 -16.10 -3.17
N SER A 115 6.73 -17.34 -3.25
CA SER A 115 7.82 -17.69 -4.18
C SER A 115 7.43 -17.40 -5.62
N GLU A 116 8.40 -17.01 -6.45
CA GLU A 116 8.17 -16.78 -7.89
C GLU A 116 7.72 -18.06 -8.61
N VAL A 117 8.13 -19.23 -8.11
CA VAL A 117 7.80 -20.54 -8.69
C VAL A 117 6.37 -20.99 -8.32
N GLU A 118 5.79 -20.40 -7.28
CA GLU A 118 4.49 -20.80 -6.78
C GLU A 118 3.37 -20.22 -7.66
N VAL A 119 2.50 -21.10 -8.17
CA VAL A 119 1.34 -20.68 -8.96
C VAL A 119 0.25 -20.18 -8.03
N ARG A 120 -0.12 -18.90 -8.17
CA ARG A 120 -1.15 -18.24 -7.37
C ARG A 120 -2.17 -17.56 -8.27
N GLU A 121 -3.40 -17.41 -7.76
CA GLU A 121 -4.44 -16.64 -8.44
C GLU A 121 -4.01 -15.16 -8.51
N GLU A 122 -3.92 -14.63 -9.73
CA GLU A 122 -3.61 -13.22 -9.98
C GLU A 122 -4.89 -12.39 -9.98
N ALA A 123 -4.81 -11.16 -9.45
CA ALA A 123 -5.96 -10.29 -9.33
C ALA A 123 -6.60 -9.93 -10.68
N LEU A 124 -5.80 -9.86 -11.75
CA LEU A 124 -6.19 -9.45 -13.10
C LEU A 124 -6.65 -10.60 -14.00
N SER A 125 -6.31 -11.85 -13.66
CA SER A 125 -6.67 -13.02 -14.49
C SER A 125 -8.11 -13.50 -14.27
N THR A 126 -8.76 -13.03 -13.21
CA THR A 126 -10.15 -13.34 -12.87
C THR A 126 -11.03 -12.11 -13.13
N GLU A 127 -11.85 -12.16 -14.19
CA GLU A 127 -12.77 -11.08 -14.52
C GLU A 127 -14.02 -11.05 -13.61
N ALA A 128 -14.54 -9.83 -13.44
CA ALA A 128 -15.81 -9.41 -12.83
C ALA A 128 -15.87 -9.33 -11.28
N GLY A 129 -15.56 -8.15 -10.76
CA GLY A 129 -15.91 -7.73 -9.40
C GLY A 129 -15.46 -6.31 -9.08
N LEU A 130 -16.16 -5.62 -8.18
CA LEU A 130 -15.70 -4.34 -7.65
C LEU A 130 -14.40 -4.58 -6.87
N TRP A 131 -13.31 -4.00 -7.36
CA TRP A 131 -11.97 -4.11 -6.78
C TRP A 131 -11.56 -2.79 -6.13
N MET A 132 -10.89 -2.89 -5.00
CA MET A 132 -10.23 -1.77 -4.34
C MET A 132 -8.74 -2.03 -4.27
N ARG A 133 -7.92 -1.02 -4.55
CA ARG A 133 -6.47 -1.09 -4.39
C ARG A 133 -6.00 -0.05 -3.39
N VAL A 134 -5.46 -0.52 -2.29
CA VAL A 134 -4.74 0.30 -1.32
C VAL A 134 -3.32 0.49 -1.85
N ARG A 135 -2.94 1.74 -2.12
CA ARG A 135 -1.60 2.07 -2.64
C ARG A 135 -0.72 2.64 -1.52
N CYS A 136 0.51 2.16 -1.43
CA CYS A 136 1.55 2.81 -0.66
C CYS A 136 2.10 4.04 -1.43
N CYS A 137 2.36 5.13 -0.71
CA CYS A 137 3.08 6.28 -1.23
C CYS A 137 3.87 6.98 -0.11
N VAL A 138 4.89 7.75 -0.49
CA VAL A 138 5.70 8.54 0.46
C VAL A 138 5.01 9.86 0.80
N GLY A 139 4.16 10.34 -0.09
CA GLY A 139 3.33 11.52 0.13
C GLY A 139 2.35 11.72 -1.02
N TRP A 140 1.40 12.62 -0.80
CA TRP A 140 0.37 12.95 -1.78
C TRP A 140 -0.05 14.42 -1.72
N SER A 141 -0.66 14.93 -2.79
CA SER A 141 -1.32 16.23 -2.83
C SER A 141 -2.83 16.12 -2.60
N GLU A 142 -3.48 17.24 -2.28
CA GLU A 142 -4.95 17.31 -2.21
C GLU A 142 -5.62 17.06 -3.57
N GLN A 143 -4.90 17.32 -4.68
CA GLN A 143 -5.37 16.99 -6.03
C GLN A 143 -5.22 15.50 -6.37
N GLY A 144 -4.63 14.70 -5.47
CA GLY A 144 -4.47 13.26 -5.64
C GLY A 144 -3.17 12.84 -6.33
N ASP A 145 -2.21 13.75 -6.52
CA ASP A 145 -0.89 13.42 -7.05
C ASP A 145 -0.10 12.61 -6.02
N LEU A 146 0.54 11.54 -6.46
CA LEU A 146 1.34 10.67 -5.58
C LEU A 146 2.83 10.89 -5.77
N ILE A 147 3.54 10.98 -4.65
CA ILE A 147 4.99 10.90 -4.57
C ILE A 147 5.35 9.48 -4.13
N SER A 148 5.57 8.58 -5.09
CA SER A 148 6.00 7.20 -4.81
C SER A 148 7.53 7.12 -4.71
N SER A 149 8.07 6.31 -3.78
CA SER A 149 9.50 5.99 -3.74
C SER A 149 9.85 5.03 -4.86
N SER A 150 10.21 5.57 -6.04
CA SER A 150 10.83 4.80 -7.12
C SER A 150 10.20 3.41 -7.41
N CYS A 151 8.88 3.27 -7.30
CA CYS A 151 8.16 2.18 -7.94
C CYS A 151 7.86 2.67 -9.36
N ARG A 152 8.70 2.28 -10.31
CA ARG A 152 8.34 2.30 -11.74
C ARG A 152 7.52 1.04 -12.04
N VAL A 153 6.35 0.87 -11.44
CA VAL A 153 5.45 -0.21 -11.85
C VAL A 153 3.99 0.25 -11.71
N LEU A 154 3.32 0.22 -12.86
CA LEU A 154 1.88 0.27 -13.12
C LEU A 154 1.18 1.64 -13.07
N GLY A 155 1.00 2.18 -14.29
CA GLY A 155 -0.32 2.68 -14.67
C GLY A 155 -1.32 1.53 -14.63
N LEU A 156 -2.41 1.72 -13.90
CA LEU A 156 -3.68 1.01 -14.06
C LEU A 156 -4.75 1.94 -13.49
N THR A 157 -5.50 2.55 -14.40
CA THR A 157 -6.71 3.32 -14.14
C THR A 157 -7.87 2.36 -13.84
N ASN A 158 -8.41 2.42 -12.63
CA ASN A 158 -9.82 2.78 -12.39
C ASN A 158 -9.92 3.09 -10.89
N THR A 159 -10.06 4.37 -10.56
CA THR A 159 -9.73 4.93 -9.25
C THR A 159 -10.77 4.62 -8.19
N ALA A 160 -10.26 4.01 -7.12
CA ALA A 160 -10.91 3.70 -5.88
C ALA A 160 -9.96 4.04 -4.73
N THR A 161 -9.59 5.32 -4.59
CA THR A 161 -8.55 5.74 -3.65
C THR A 161 -9.19 6.03 -2.28
N VAL A 162 -8.96 5.16 -1.30
CA VAL A 162 -9.35 5.41 0.09
C VAL A 162 -8.27 6.27 0.75
N TRP A 163 -8.58 7.54 0.96
CA TRP A 163 -7.71 8.50 1.63
C TRP A 163 -7.95 8.46 3.14
N GLY A 164 -7.06 7.83 3.89
CA GLY A 164 -7.05 7.95 5.33
C GLY A 164 -6.42 9.29 5.74
N GLY A 165 -7.25 10.25 6.12
CA GLY A 165 -6.78 11.55 6.60
C GLY A 165 -6.10 11.43 7.97
N ALA A 166 -4.78 11.53 8.04
CA ALA A 166 -4.13 12.12 9.20
C ALA A 166 -3.78 13.56 8.80
N ARG A 167 -4.56 14.54 9.29
CA ARG A 167 -4.15 15.95 9.23
C ARG A 167 -2.84 16.04 9.99
N ALA A 168 -1.79 16.57 9.36
CA ALA A 168 -0.78 17.30 10.12
C ALA A 168 -1.50 18.53 10.68
N THR A 169 -2.06 18.40 11.88
CA THR A 169 -2.50 19.55 12.66
C THR A 169 -1.29 20.45 12.86
N THR A 170 -1.37 21.64 12.29
CA THR A 170 -0.59 22.81 12.69
C THR A 170 -0.56 22.88 14.21
N MET A 171 0.64 22.86 14.81
CA MET A 171 0.77 23.28 16.19
C MET A 171 0.48 24.79 16.26
N PRO A 172 -0.31 25.27 17.23
CA PRO A 172 -0.51 26.70 17.43
C PRO A 172 0.76 27.33 18.00
N THR A 173 1.15 28.43 17.32
CA THR A 173 2.07 29.55 17.67
C THR A 173 3.26 29.29 18.57
#